data_AF-A0A7K4FX30-F1
#
_entry.id   AF-A0A7K4FX30-F1
#
_cell.length_a   1.000
_cell.length_b   1.000
_cell.length_c   1.000
_cell.angle_alpha   90.00
_cell.angle_beta   90.00
_cell.angle_gamma   90.00
#
_symmetry.space_group_name_H-M   'P 1'
#
loop_
_entity.id
_entity.type
_entity.pdbx_description
1 polymer ?
#
loop_
_entity_poly.entity_id
_entity_poly.type
_entity_poly.pdbx_seq_one_letter_code
_entity_poly.pdbx_strand_id
1 'polypeptide(L)' 'MFPYPRRKELSVALYPSFLGIRSSLIQKTLFLSFIFRLLLTFRVDRLYLIDAPSQDFNFVKKILMYSITPPYL' A
#
# COMPACT_ATOMS: atom_id res chain seq x y z
N MET A 1 4.10 -21.60 16.80
CA MET A 1 4.46 -20.59 17.82
C MET A 1 3.79 -19.29 17.42
N PHE A 2 2.64 -18.96 18.03
CA PHE A 2 1.96 -17.69 17.79
C PHE A 2 2.93 -16.57 18.19
N PRO A 3 3.28 -15.60 17.32
CA PRO A 3 4.07 -14.48 17.78
C PRO A 3 3.25 -13.77 18.84
N TYR A 4 3.84 -13.58 20.01
CA TYR A 4 3.33 -12.84 21.15
C TYR A 4 2.54 -11.60 20.68
N PRO A 5 1.41 -11.22 21.32
CA PRO A 5 0.61 -10.10 20.88
C PRO A 5 1.49 -8.85 20.72
N ARG A 6 1.43 -8.26 19.52
CA ARG A 6 2.24 -7.07 19.19
C ARG A 6 1.76 -5.91 20.06
N ARG A 7 2.66 -5.34 20.85
CA ARG A 7 2.33 -4.26 21.81
C ARG A 7 2.27 -2.86 21.17
N LYS A 8 2.79 -2.70 19.96
CA LYS A 8 2.88 -1.40 19.27
C LYS A 8 2.40 -1.53 17.84
N GLU A 9 1.55 -0.59 17.43
CA GLU A 9 1.13 -0.43 16.05
C GLU A 9 2.27 0.16 15.23
N LEU A 10 2.48 -0.37 14.02
CA LEU A 10 3.39 0.18 13.03
C LEU A 10 2.60 1.02 12.04
N SER A 11 2.86 2.33 12.05
CA SER A 11 2.25 3.29 11.11
C SER A 11 3.26 3.71 10.06
N VAL A 12 2.85 3.72 8.78
CA VAL A 12 3.66 4.17 7.66
C VAL A 12 2.95 5.28 6.92
N ALA A 13 3.68 6.31 6.53
CA ALA A 13 3.18 7.38 5.67
C ALA A 13 3.86 7.31 4.29
N LEU A 14 3.08 7.41 3.22
CA LEU A 14 3.53 7.37 1.84
C LEU A 14 3.01 8.57 1.05
N TYR A 15 3.85 9.10 0.17
CA TYR A 15 3.51 10.16 -0.76
C TYR A 15 3.30 9.55 -2.16
N PRO A 16 2.08 9.47 -2.70
CA PRO A 16 1.82 8.83 -4.00
C PRO A 16 2.51 9.51 -5.19
N SER A 17 3.09 10.70 -5.02
CA SER A 17 3.93 11.39 -6.01
C SER A 17 5.08 10.55 -6.58
N PHE A 18 5.59 9.54 -5.84
CA PHE A 18 6.61 8.63 -6.37
C PHE A 18 6.15 7.82 -7.60
N LEU A 19 4.84 7.73 -7.86
CA LEU A 19 4.29 7.04 -9.03
C LEU A 19 4.44 7.82 -10.32
N GLY A 20 4.54 9.15 -10.24
CA GLY A 20 4.66 10.02 -11.41
C GLY A 20 5.92 9.74 -12.24
N ILE A 21 6.95 9.14 -11.63
CA ILE A 21 8.21 8.76 -12.28
C ILE A 21 8.01 7.62 -13.30
N ARG A 22 6.93 6.83 -13.18
CA ARG A 22 6.69 5.65 -14.02
C ARG A 22 5.67 5.97 -15.10
N SER A 23 6.04 5.74 -16.36
CA SER A 23 5.19 6.07 -17.53
C SER A 23 4.11 5.02 -17.82
N SER A 24 4.40 3.74 -17.58
CA SER A 24 3.47 2.64 -17.90
C SER A 24 2.62 2.23 -16.70
N LEU A 25 1.33 1.98 -16.95
CA LEU A 25 0.39 1.46 -15.96
C LEU A 25 0.87 0.13 -15.36
N ILE A 26 1.45 -0.75 -16.17
CA ILE A 26 2.01 -2.05 -15.73
C ILE A 26 3.15 -1.83 -14.72
N GLN A 27 4.04 -0.87 -15.01
CA GLN A 27 5.15 -0.58 -14.11
C GLN A 27 4.68 0.05 -12.80
N LYS A 28 3.63 0.87 -12.84
CA LYS A 28 2.99 1.44 -11.65
C LYS A 28 2.35 0.35 -10.78
N THR A 29 1.57 -0.57 -11.38
CA THR A 29 0.96 -1.69 -10.64
C THR A 29 1.99 -2.62 -10.03
N LEU A 30 2.98 -3.08 -10.81
CA LEU A 30 4.01 -4.00 -10.30
C LEU A 30 4.78 -3.39 -9.11
N PHE A 31 5.10 -2.10 -9.20
CA PHE A 31 5.79 -1.42 -8.12
C PHE A 31 4.94 -1.27 -6.87
N LEU A 32 3.65 -0.94 -7.03
CA LEU A 32 2.72 -0.88 -5.91
C LEU A 32 2.55 -2.25 -5.24
N SER A 33 2.41 -3.32 -6.04
CA SER A 33 2.35 -4.68 -5.52
C SER A 33 3.60 -5.05 -4.71
N PHE A 34 4.78 -4.61 -5.14
CA PHE A 34 6.02 -4.80 -4.38
C PHE A 34 5.99 -4.06 -3.04
N ILE A 35 5.58 -2.79 -3.03
CA ILE A 35 5.43 -2.01 -1.80
C ILE A 35 4.42 -2.67 -0.86
N PHE A 36 3.26 -3.09 -1.37
CA PHE A 36 2.24 -3.73 -0.54
C PHE A 36 2.72 -5.05 0.06
N ARG A 37 3.47 -5.85 -0.70
CA ARG A 37 4.09 -7.07 -0.17
C ARG A 37 5.04 -6.76 0.99
N LEU A 38 5.80 -5.66 0.91
CA LEU A 38 6.64 -5.21 2.02
C LEU A 38 5.82 -4.78 3.23
N LEU A 39 4.79 -3.95 3.04
CA LEU A 39 3.91 -3.53 4.14
C LEU A 39 3.28 -4.72 4.86
N LEU A 40 2.82 -5.73 4.12
CA LEU A 40 2.25 -6.96 4.68
C LEU A 40 3.31 -7.80 5.41
N THR A 41 4.52 -7.92 4.85
CA THR A 41 5.63 -8.66 5.46
C THR A 41 6.03 -8.07 6.81
N PHE A 42 6.10 -6.73 6.88
CA PHE A 42 6.37 -6.01 8.13
C PHE A 42 5.14 -5.86 9.03
N ARG A 43 3.97 -6.35 8.58
CA ARG A 43 2.69 -6.26 9.27
C ARG A 43 2.38 -4.82 9.68
N VAL A 44 2.42 -3.90 8.72
CA VAL A 44 2.06 -2.50 8.95
C VAL A 44 0.58 -2.43 9.30
N ASP A 45 0.25 -1.77 10.41
CA ASP A 45 -1.11 -1.69 10.93
C ASP A 45 -1.89 -0.52 10.30
N ARG A 46 -1.21 0.61 10.08
CA ARG A 46 -1.84 1.82 9.51
C ARG A 46 -1.00 2.39 8.39
N LEU A 47 -1.65 2.67 7.27
CA LEU A 47 -1.03 3.32 6.12
C LEU A 47 -1.71 4.67 5.89
N TYR A 48 -0.91 5.73 5.92
CA TYR A 48 -1.34 7.09 5.64
C TYR A 48 -0.85 7.50 4.25
N LEU A 49 -1.76 7.87 3.36
CA LEU A 49 -1.43 8.47 2.07
C LEU A 49 -1.47 9.99 2.23
N ILE A 50 -0.30 10.62 2.18
CA ILE A 50 -0.16 12.08 2.32
C ILE A 50 -0.12 12.68 0.93
N ASP A 51 -1.28 13.10 0.42
CA ASP A 51 -1.39 13.89 -0.80
C ASP A 51 -2.75 14.59 -0.91
N ALA A 52 -2.82 15.59 -1.78
CA ALA A 52 -4.09 16.07 -2.29
C ALA A 52 -4.78 14.96 -3.09
N PRO A 53 -6.13 14.91 -3.12
CA PRO A 53 -6.85 13.93 -3.93
C PRO A 53 -6.50 14.09 -5.41
N SER A 54 -5.65 13.20 -5.90
CA SER A 54 -5.13 13.15 -7.27
C SER A 54 -5.50 11.83 -7.95
N GLN A 55 -5.27 11.73 -9.26
CA GLN A 55 -5.50 10.49 -9.99
C GLN A 55 -4.61 9.36 -9.46
N ASP A 56 -3.35 9.65 -9.12
CA ASP A 56 -2.43 8.68 -8.53
C ASP A 56 -2.86 8.28 -7.11
N PHE A 57 -3.34 9.21 -6.28
CA PHE A 57 -3.91 8.90 -4.98
C PHE A 57 -5.07 7.88 -5.09
N ASN A 58 -6.02 8.15 -6.00
CA ASN A 58 -7.16 7.26 -6.22
C ASN A 58 -6.74 5.89 -6.76
N PHE A 59 -5.73 5.87 -7.63
CA PHE A 59 -5.17 4.63 -8.16
C PHE A 59 -4.53 3.77 -7.07
N VAL A 60 -3.68 4.36 -6.23
CA VAL A 60 -3.06 3.69 -5.08
C VAL A 60 -4.11 3.16 -4.14
N LYS A 61 -5.12 3.97 -3.80
CA LYS A 61 -6.22 3.58 -2.93
C LYS A 61 -6.99 2.38 -3.48
N LYS A 62 -7.31 2.35 -4.78
CA LYS A 62 -8.01 1.21 -5.41
C LYS A 62 -7.19 -0.07 -5.34
N ILE A 63 -5.90 -0.01 -5.67
CA ILE A 63 -5.04 -1.19 -5.64
C ILE A 63 -4.83 -1.67 -4.20
N LEU A 64 -4.69 -0.76 -3.22
CA LEU A 64 -4.65 -1.11 -1.81
C LEU A 64 -5.88 -1.90 -1.38
N MET A 65 -7.06 -1.36 -1.67
CA MET A 65 -8.32 -2.01 -1.31
C MET A 65 -8.41 -3.38 -1.96
N TYR A 66 -8.10 -3.49 -3.25
CA TYR A 66 -8.06 -4.77 -3.97
C TYR A 66 -7.07 -5.78 -3.36
N SER A 67 -5.90 -5.32 -2.93
CA SER A 67 -4.84 -6.21 -2.40
C SER A 67 -5.15 -6.72 -0.99
N ILE A 68 -5.95 -5.97 -0.23
CA ILE A 68 -6.37 -6.33 1.13
C ILE A 68 -7.65 -7.16 1.10
N THR A 69 -8.52 -6.93 0.11
CA THR A 69 -9.73 -7.74 -0.07
C THR A 69 -9.36 -9.19 -0.34
N PRO A 70 -9.81 -10.14 0.49
CA PRO A 70 -9.65 -11.56 0.22
C PRO A 70 -10.26 -11.92 -1.14
N PRO A 71 -9.69 -12.89 -1.87
CA PRO A 71 -10.11 -13.21 -3.24
C PRO A 71 -11.53 -13.81 -3.34
N TYR A 72 -12.12 -14.19 -2.20
CA TYR A 72 -13.46 -14.74 -2.11
C TYR A 72 -14.53 -13.69 -1.75
N LEU A 73 -14.14 -12.43 -1.56
CA LEU A 73 -15.04 -11.28 -1.39
C LEU A 73 -15.06 -10.45 -2.68
#